data_AF-A0A4R5FG57-F1
#
_entry.id   AF-A0A4R5FG57-F1
#
_cell.length_a   1.000
_cell.length_b   1.000
_cell.length_c   1.000
_cell.angle_alpha   90.00
_cell.angle_beta   90.00
_cell.angle_gamma   90.00
#
_symmetry.space_group_name_H-M   'P 1'
#
loop_
_entity.id
_entity.type
_entity.pdbx_description
1 polymer ?
#
loop_
_entity_poly.entity_id
_entity_poly.type
_entity_poly.pdbx_seq_one_letter_code
_entity_poly.pdbx_strand_id
1 'polypeptide(L)'
;MAASSPASLAIGLIAAAAVAVSAAPASATAKPKESELRAQLKQLNNKVDKLIEAYNLKRVELAKAQKSAKAAKARLATAEEALTTAEKRVAEIARLRYQNGNSGVPAFMLPENSGGAAVLNQVTAEQQAFVQGVAKARDQKKKAALEAAELAGKIRKDAAEVAGRREKAEDVIDDIEKKLQDLVPFGTNRRSDGGWAPELPSGSDNITPRTRLMKEQIGKNFALPFTVGCFRGGSSGEHPLGRACDFMMSTGGSMPSAANAALGDRIAEWAIKNKSKLGVKYVIWKQRINHGSGWSTMSDRGSITENHYDHVHISMN
;
A
#
# COMPACT_ATOMS: atom_id res chain seq x y z
N MET A 1 -2.11 57.52 -6.11
CA MET A 1 -2.87 58.59 -5.42
C MET A 1 -4.26 58.55 -6.04
N ALA A 2 -5.27 57.99 -5.37
CA ALA A 2 -6.14 58.69 -4.41
C ALA A 2 -6.81 59.92 -5.07
N ALA A 3 -8.13 60.14 -5.06
CA ALA A 3 -9.25 59.46 -4.42
C ALA A 3 -10.56 59.99 -5.02
N SER A 4 -11.62 59.17 -4.90
CA SER A 4 -13.01 59.52 -4.53
C SER A 4 -13.73 60.70 -5.21
N SER A 5 -14.83 60.38 -5.88
CA SER A 5 -16.03 61.24 -5.96
C SER A 5 -17.18 60.58 -5.20
N PRO A 6 -18.06 61.35 -4.52
CA PRO A 6 -19.09 60.82 -3.63
C PRO A 6 -20.37 60.48 -4.40
N ALA A 7 -20.95 59.31 -4.14
CA ALA A 7 -22.26 58.92 -4.62
C ALA A 7 -23.31 59.18 -3.54
N SER A 8 -24.34 59.94 -3.92
CA SER A 8 -25.48 60.34 -3.11
C SER A 8 -26.34 59.15 -2.66
N LEU A 9 -26.78 59.20 -1.41
CA LEU A 9 -27.83 58.37 -0.85
C LEU A 9 -29.15 58.58 -1.61
N ALA A 10 -29.74 57.49 -2.11
CA ALA A 10 -31.16 57.41 -2.43
C ALA A 10 -31.77 56.23 -1.67
N ILE A 11 -32.59 56.56 -0.68
CA ILE A 11 -33.40 55.62 0.11
C ILE A 11 -34.60 55.25 -0.77
N GLY A 12 -34.58 54.03 -1.30
CA GLY A 12 -35.71 53.43 -2.02
C GLY A 12 -36.30 52.28 -1.20
N LEU A 13 -37.56 52.41 -0.79
CA LEU A 13 -38.35 51.34 -0.19
C LEU A 13 -38.40 50.13 -1.13
N ILE A 14 -37.92 48.97 -0.68
CA ILE A 14 -38.17 47.68 -1.34
C ILE A 14 -39.17 46.91 -0.48
N ALA A 15 -40.36 46.69 -1.05
CA ALA A 15 -41.39 45.84 -0.50
C ALA A 15 -40.87 44.39 -0.37
N ALA A 16 -40.94 43.85 0.84
CA ALA A 16 -40.59 42.46 1.13
C ALA A 16 -41.63 41.51 0.52
N ALA A 17 -41.34 40.98 -0.67
CA ALA A 17 -42.00 39.78 -1.17
C ALA A 17 -41.38 38.56 -0.48
N ALA A 18 -42.09 37.98 0.48
CA ALA A 18 -41.72 36.73 1.11
C ALA A 18 -41.84 35.58 0.10
N VAL A 19 -40.71 35.22 -0.53
CA VAL A 19 -40.60 33.97 -1.28
C VAL A 19 -40.45 32.84 -0.28
N ALA A 20 -41.55 32.12 -0.04
CA ALA A 20 -41.53 30.86 0.68
C ALA A 20 -40.76 29.83 -0.15
N VAL A 21 -39.47 29.67 0.13
CA VAL A 21 -38.69 28.53 -0.34
C VAL A 21 -39.17 27.32 0.44
N SER A 22 -40.07 26.54 -0.16
CA SER A 22 -40.41 25.21 0.33
C SER A 22 -39.16 24.33 0.22
N ALA A 23 -38.47 24.14 1.34
CA ALA A 23 -37.43 23.14 1.45
C ALA A 23 -38.08 21.76 1.25
N ALA A 24 -37.89 21.17 0.06
CA ALA A 24 -38.21 19.78 -0.16
C ALA A 24 -37.41 18.93 0.86
N PRO A 25 -38.03 17.98 1.56
CA PRO A 25 -37.31 17.15 2.50
C PRO A 25 -36.26 16.35 1.73
N ALA A 26 -34.98 16.58 2.05
CA ALA A 26 -33.90 15.74 1.61
C ALA A 26 -34.21 14.31 2.07
N SER A 27 -34.62 13.47 1.13
CA SER A 27 -34.92 12.08 1.40
C SER A 27 -33.60 11.39 1.72
N ALA A 28 -33.34 11.17 3.01
CA ALA A 28 -32.21 10.37 3.46
C ALA A 28 -32.36 8.98 2.83
N THR A 29 -31.46 8.64 1.90
CA THR A 29 -31.37 7.30 1.31
C THR A 29 -31.29 6.29 2.45
N ALA A 30 -32.24 5.35 2.49
CA ALA A 30 -32.26 4.31 3.51
C ALA A 30 -30.91 3.60 3.55
N LYS A 31 -30.31 3.48 4.75
CA LYS A 31 -29.05 2.75 4.92
C LYS A 31 -29.24 1.30 4.44
N PRO A 32 -28.26 0.71 3.72
CA PRO A 32 -28.36 -0.66 3.23
C PRO A 32 -28.66 -1.63 4.38
N LYS A 33 -29.49 -2.64 4.11
CA LYS A 33 -29.80 -3.69 5.11
C LYS A 33 -28.56 -4.56 5.34
N GLU A 34 -28.43 -5.18 6.52
CA GLU A 34 -27.28 -6.05 6.87
C GLU A 34 -27.04 -7.15 5.81
N SER A 35 -28.10 -7.77 5.31
CA SER A 35 -28.03 -8.81 4.27
C SER A 35 -27.45 -8.29 2.96
N GLU A 36 -27.75 -7.06 2.60
CA GLU A 36 -27.22 -6.40 1.40
C GLU A 36 -25.74 -6.08 1.55
N LEU A 37 -25.32 -5.53 2.70
CA LEU A 37 -23.91 -5.29 3.01
C LEU A 37 -23.08 -6.58 2.96
N ARG A 38 -23.61 -7.68 3.50
CA ARG A 38 -22.96 -9.01 3.43
C ARG A 38 -22.83 -9.52 2.00
N ALA A 39 -23.85 -9.34 1.16
CA ALA A 39 -23.79 -9.71 -0.24
C ALA A 39 -22.74 -8.89 -1.01
N GLN A 40 -22.69 -7.57 -0.77
CA GLN A 40 -21.69 -6.68 -1.35
C GLN A 40 -20.26 -7.06 -0.91
N LEU A 41 -20.06 -7.38 0.37
CA LEU A 41 -18.76 -7.84 0.88
C LEU A 41 -18.31 -9.12 0.20
N LYS A 42 -19.20 -10.09 -0.03
CA LYS A 42 -18.88 -11.31 -0.78
C LYS A 42 -18.42 -10.99 -2.21
N GLN A 43 -19.09 -10.05 -2.88
CA GLN A 43 -18.70 -9.62 -4.23
C GLN A 43 -17.33 -8.92 -4.23
N LEU A 44 -17.07 -8.04 -3.27
CA LEU A 44 -15.79 -7.34 -3.15
C LEU A 44 -14.65 -8.31 -2.81
N ASN A 45 -14.87 -9.28 -1.93
CA ASN A 45 -13.89 -10.33 -1.62
C ASN A 45 -13.51 -11.11 -2.90
N ASN A 46 -14.50 -11.58 -3.66
CA ASN A 46 -14.22 -12.24 -4.94
C ASN A 46 -13.48 -11.34 -5.93
N LYS A 47 -13.71 -10.02 -5.88
CA LYS A 47 -13.04 -9.04 -6.74
C LYS A 47 -11.58 -8.84 -6.33
N VAL A 48 -11.31 -8.69 -5.03
CA VAL A 48 -9.94 -8.51 -4.53
C VAL A 48 -9.10 -9.77 -4.76
N ASP A 49 -9.67 -10.97 -4.58
CA ASP A 49 -8.97 -12.23 -4.84
C ASP A 49 -8.47 -12.30 -6.29
N LYS A 50 -9.35 -11.99 -7.25
CA LYS A 50 -8.99 -11.92 -8.67
C LYS A 50 -7.93 -10.85 -8.96
N LEU A 51 -8.01 -9.69 -8.30
CA LEU A 51 -7.02 -8.62 -8.46
C LEU A 51 -5.66 -9.04 -7.90
N ILE A 52 -5.62 -9.73 -6.75
CA ILE A 52 -4.40 -10.23 -6.13
C ILE A 52 -3.74 -11.29 -7.03
N GLU A 53 -4.50 -12.24 -7.56
CA GLU A 53 -4.00 -13.23 -8.52
C GLU A 53 -3.39 -12.54 -9.76
N ALA A 54 -4.15 -11.62 -10.34
CA ALA A 54 -3.75 -10.85 -11.51
C ALA A 54 -2.51 -9.99 -11.24
N TYR A 55 -2.38 -9.41 -10.04
CA TYR A 55 -1.21 -8.66 -9.60
C TYR A 55 0.02 -9.57 -9.43
N ASN A 56 -0.14 -10.73 -8.78
CA ASN A 56 0.93 -11.69 -8.56
C ASN A 56 1.51 -12.22 -9.88
N LEU A 57 0.65 -12.61 -10.83
CA LEU A 57 1.06 -13.06 -12.15
C LEU A 57 1.88 -11.98 -12.87
N LYS A 58 1.37 -10.74 -12.91
CA LYS A 58 2.06 -9.64 -13.59
C LYS A 58 3.39 -9.28 -12.92
N ARG A 59 3.48 -9.40 -11.59
CA ARG A 59 4.74 -9.18 -10.85
C ARG A 59 5.81 -10.21 -11.23
N VAL A 60 5.43 -11.48 -11.43
CA VAL A 60 6.35 -12.52 -11.91
C VAL A 60 6.80 -12.25 -13.34
N GLU A 61 5.90 -11.84 -14.23
CA GLU A 61 6.24 -11.44 -15.60
C GLU A 61 7.24 -10.26 -15.62
N LEU A 62 6.98 -9.23 -14.82
CA LEU A 62 7.86 -8.08 -14.67
C LEU A 62 9.26 -8.49 -14.19
N ALA A 63 9.35 -9.39 -13.20
CA ALA A 63 10.63 -9.89 -12.71
C ALA A 63 11.41 -10.64 -13.82
N LYS A 64 10.72 -11.44 -14.65
CA LYS A 64 11.33 -12.10 -15.81
C LYS A 64 11.81 -11.07 -16.85
N ALA A 65 10.99 -10.05 -17.14
CA ALA A 65 11.36 -8.98 -18.06
C ALA A 65 12.59 -8.19 -17.57
N GLN A 66 12.65 -7.88 -16.27
CA GLN A 66 13.80 -7.24 -15.63
C GLN A 66 15.09 -8.06 -15.77
N LYS A 67 15.00 -9.39 -15.58
CA LYS A 67 16.13 -10.29 -15.82
C LYS A 67 16.60 -10.23 -17.28
N SER A 68 15.69 -10.27 -18.23
CA SER A 68 16.00 -10.14 -19.66
C SER A 68 16.63 -8.79 -20.00
N ALA A 69 16.13 -7.69 -19.45
CA ALA A 69 16.70 -6.36 -19.66
C ALA A 69 18.09 -6.22 -19.05
N LYS A 70 18.35 -6.83 -17.88
CA LYS A 70 19.70 -6.87 -17.29
C LYS A 70 20.68 -7.59 -18.23
N ALA A 71 20.26 -8.71 -18.82
CA ALA A 71 21.07 -9.43 -19.80
C ALA A 71 21.29 -8.60 -21.08
N ALA A 72 20.25 -7.94 -21.61
CA ALA A 72 20.37 -7.08 -22.79
C ALA A 72 21.30 -5.88 -22.53
N LYS A 73 21.22 -5.26 -21.35
CA LYS A 73 22.13 -4.17 -20.93
C LYS A 73 23.58 -4.63 -20.84
N ALA A 74 23.83 -5.85 -20.34
CA ALA A 74 25.16 -6.43 -20.34
C ALA A 74 25.70 -6.66 -21.76
N ARG A 75 24.87 -7.19 -22.68
CA ARG A 75 25.26 -7.35 -24.09
C ARG A 75 25.55 -6.02 -24.77
N LEU A 76 24.78 -4.98 -24.46
CA LEU A 76 25.03 -3.63 -24.96
C LEU A 76 26.40 -3.13 -24.49
N ALA A 77 26.72 -3.26 -23.20
CA ALA A 77 28.01 -2.86 -22.66
C ALA A 77 29.18 -3.59 -23.36
N THR A 78 29.05 -4.92 -23.56
CA THR A 78 30.05 -5.70 -24.31
C THR A 78 30.20 -5.22 -25.76
N ALA A 79 29.09 -4.91 -26.44
CA ALA A 79 29.13 -4.40 -27.82
C ALA A 79 29.74 -3.00 -27.92
N GLU A 80 29.51 -2.14 -26.92
CA GLU A 80 30.13 -0.81 -26.81
C GLU A 80 31.65 -0.92 -26.60
N GLU A 81 32.10 -1.84 -25.76
CA GLU A 81 33.53 -2.10 -25.54
C GLU A 81 34.20 -2.67 -26.80
N ALA A 82 33.53 -3.59 -27.51
CA ALA A 82 34.03 -4.14 -28.76
C ALA A 82 34.16 -3.05 -29.86
N LEU A 83 33.18 -2.16 -29.97
CA LEU A 83 33.24 -1.02 -30.89
C LEU A 83 34.38 -0.06 -30.51
N THR A 84 34.49 0.29 -29.23
CA THR A 84 35.57 1.17 -28.73
C THR A 84 36.95 0.57 -29.02
N THR A 85 37.10 -0.74 -28.87
CA THR A 85 38.35 -1.46 -29.18
C THR A 85 38.65 -1.43 -30.68
N ALA A 86 37.63 -1.64 -31.52
CA ALA A 86 37.77 -1.54 -32.97
C ALA A 86 38.17 -0.11 -33.40
N GLU A 87 37.54 0.92 -32.85
CA GLU A 87 37.86 2.33 -33.10
C GLU A 87 39.28 2.70 -32.67
N LYS A 88 39.76 2.22 -31.51
CA LYS A 88 41.14 2.41 -31.07
C LYS A 88 42.15 1.82 -32.07
N ARG A 89 41.88 0.62 -32.60
CA ARG A 89 42.71 0.02 -33.66
C ARG A 89 42.69 0.85 -34.95
N VAL A 90 41.56 1.46 -35.32
CA VAL A 90 41.48 2.39 -36.47
C VAL A 90 42.40 3.58 -36.23
N ALA A 91 42.33 4.18 -35.04
CA ALA A 91 43.15 5.33 -34.68
C ALA A 91 44.65 5.00 -34.67
N GLU A 92 45.03 3.82 -34.19
CA GLU A 92 46.42 3.34 -34.20
C GLU A 92 46.97 3.17 -35.62
N ILE A 93 46.21 2.50 -36.50
CA ILE A 93 46.59 2.33 -37.92
C ILE A 93 46.70 3.69 -38.61
N ALA A 94 45.76 4.61 -38.36
CA ALA A 94 45.80 5.96 -38.91
C ALA A 94 47.04 6.73 -38.43
N ARG A 95 47.39 6.61 -37.13
CA ARG A 95 48.60 7.22 -36.56
C ARG A 95 49.88 6.68 -37.18
N LEU A 96 49.98 5.36 -37.34
CA LEU A 96 51.14 4.72 -37.97
C LEU A 96 51.32 5.17 -39.42
N ARG A 97 50.23 5.27 -40.20
CA ARG A 97 50.28 5.79 -41.57
C ARG A 97 50.69 7.27 -41.64
N TYR A 98 50.22 8.08 -40.70
CA TYR A 98 50.60 9.49 -40.60
C TYR A 98 52.09 9.65 -40.24
N GLN A 99 52.58 8.90 -39.26
CA GLN A 99 53.96 8.97 -38.79
C GLN A 99 54.97 8.44 -39.82
N ASN A 100 54.63 7.36 -40.53
CA ASN A 100 55.55 6.72 -41.48
C ASN A 100 55.39 7.22 -42.92
N GLY A 101 54.54 8.24 -43.16
CA GLY A 101 54.35 8.90 -44.46
C GLY A 101 54.05 7.94 -45.61
N ASN A 102 52.78 7.58 -45.85
CA ASN A 102 52.30 6.74 -46.96
C ASN A 102 53.25 5.59 -47.40
N SER A 103 53.87 4.91 -46.44
CA SER A 103 54.67 3.71 -46.71
C SER A 103 53.74 2.51 -46.82
N GLY A 104 52.96 2.48 -47.91
CA GLY A 104 52.73 1.18 -48.54
C GLY A 104 54.09 0.59 -48.91
N VAL A 105 54.25 -0.73 -48.87
CA VAL A 105 55.49 -1.37 -49.35
C VAL A 105 55.84 -0.72 -50.69
N PRO A 106 56.97 -0.01 -50.82
CA PRO A 106 57.33 0.67 -52.06
C PRO A 106 57.26 -0.35 -53.19
N ALA A 107 56.66 -0.01 -54.33
CA ALA A 107 56.49 -0.96 -55.43
C ALA A 107 57.81 -1.64 -55.86
N PHE A 108 58.95 -0.97 -55.62
CA PHE A 108 60.29 -1.51 -55.86
C PHE A 108 60.79 -2.55 -54.83
N MET A 109 60.17 -2.62 -53.64
CA MET A 109 60.47 -3.60 -52.58
C MET A 109 59.61 -4.86 -52.66
N LEU A 110 58.62 -4.89 -53.57
CA LEU A 110 57.86 -6.09 -53.86
C LEU A 110 58.67 -6.93 -54.87
N PRO A 111 59.02 -8.18 -54.54
CA PRO A 111 59.70 -9.03 -55.50
C PRO A 111 58.79 -9.26 -56.71
N GLU A 112 59.34 -9.17 -57.93
CA GLU A 112 58.60 -9.37 -59.20
C GLU A 112 58.08 -10.81 -59.41
N ASN A 113 58.19 -11.66 -58.37
CA ASN A 113 57.76 -13.05 -58.36
C ASN A 113 56.34 -13.21 -57.77
N SER A 114 55.80 -14.43 -57.83
CA SER A 114 54.48 -14.78 -57.28
C SER A 114 54.30 -14.47 -55.78
N GLY A 115 55.40 -14.28 -55.03
CA GLY A 115 55.38 -13.89 -53.62
C GLY A 115 54.93 -12.45 -53.39
N GLY A 116 55.24 -11.51 -54.30
CA GLY A 116 54.78 -10.12 -54.19
C GLY A 116 53.26 -9.98 -54.31
N ALA A 117 52.65 -10.77 -55.22
CA ALA A 117 51.20 -10.83 -55.38
C ALA A 117 50.50 -11.47 -54.17
N ALA A 118 51.10 -12.49 -53.55
CA ALA A 118 50.58 -13.12 -52.34
C ALA A 118 50.57 -12.15 -51.14
N VAL A 119 51.64 -11.35 -50.98
CA VAL A 119 51.72 -10.32 -49.92
C VAL A 119 50.69 -9.20 -50.16
N LEU A 120 50.50 -8.75 -51.40
CA LEU A 120 49.50 -7.72 -51.72
C LEU A 120 48.06 -8.21 -51.45
N ASN A 121 47.77 -9.47 -51.80
CA ASN A 121 46.48 -10.11 -51.51
C ASN A 121 46.26 -10.26 -50.00
N GLN A 122 47.29 -10.64 -49.24
CA GLN A 122 47.21 -10.74 -47.79
C GLN A 122 46.91 -9.37 -47.14
N VAL A 123 47.62 -8.32 -47.55
CA VAL A 123 47.41 -6.96 -47.02
C VAL A 123 46.01 -6.43 -47.36
N THR A 124 45.54 -6.70 -48.58
CA THR A 124 44.19 -6.30 -49.02
C THR A 124 43.12 -7.06 -48.24
N ALA A 125 43.30 -8.37 -48.05
CA ALA A 125 42.41 -9.20 -47.24
C ALA A 125 42.37 -8.74 -45.77
N GLU A 126 43.50 -8.36 -45.18
CA GLU A 126 43.57 -7.81 -43.82
C GLU A 126 42.86 -6.46 -43.70
N GLN A 127 43.06 -5.55 -44.65
CA GLN A 127 42.36 -4.25 -44.68
C GLN A 127 40.84 -4.43 -44.79
N GLN A 128 40.40 -5.36 -45.64
CA GLN A 128 38.98 -5.65 -45.81
C GLN A 128 38.37 -6.31 -44.57
N ALA A 129 39.06 -7.29 -43.97
CA ALA A 129 38.66 -7.93 -42.72
C ALA A 129 38.56 -6.91 -41.57
N PHE A 130 39.46 -5.93 -41.54
CA PHE A 130 39.46 -4.86 -40.56
C PHE A 130 38.24 -3.95 -40.69
N VAL A 131 37.96 -3.42 -41.89
CA VAL A 131 36.80 -2.55 -42.16
C VAL A 131 35.50 -3.30 -41.87
N GLN A 132 35.41 -4.56 -42.28
CA GLN A 132 34.26 -5.42 -41.96
C GLN A 132 34.12 -5.66 -40.45
N GLY A 133 35.22 -5.80 -39.72
CA GLY A 133 35.22 -5.94 -38.26
C GLY A 133 34.63 -4.73 -37.54
N VAL A 134 35.02 -3.52 -37.93
CA VAL A 134 34.48 -2.26 -37.38
C VAL A 134 32.99 -2.11 -37.72
N ALA A 135 32.61 -2.35 -38.98
CA ALA A 135 31.21 -2.30 -39.40
C ALA A 135 30.35 -3.30 -38.61
N LYS A 136 30.83 -4.53 -38.43
CA LYS A 136 30.16 -5.56 -37.62
C LYS A 136 30.01 -5.15 -36.16
N ALA A 137 31.05 -4.58 -35.54
CA ALA A 137 30.98 -4.10 -34.16
C ALA A 137 29.95 -2.97 -34.00
N ARG A 138 29.90 -2.04 -34.96
CA ARG A 138 28.92 -0.95 -35.00
C ARG A 138 27.49 -1.49 -35.13
N ASP A 139 27.26 -2.45 -36.02
CA ASP A 139 25.94 -3.05 -36.22
C ASP A 139 25.49 -3.87 -35.02
N GLN A 140 26.40 -4.61 -34.38
CA GLN A 140 26.14 -5.33 -33.14
C GLN A 140 25.76 -4.38 -32.00
N LYS A 141 26.48 -3.26 -31.84
CA LYS A 141 26.13 -2.22 -30.86
C LYS A 141 24.76 -1.63 -31.13
N LYS A 142 24.46 -1.31 -32.40
CA LYS A 142 23.14 -0.78 -32.80
C LYS A 142 22.02 -1.77 -32.46
N LYS A 143 22.20 -3.04 -32.79
CA LYS A 143 21.23 -4.10 -32.49
C LYS A 143 21.01 -4.26 -30.98
N ALA A 144 22.08 -4.33 -30.20
CA ALA A 144 21.99 -4.46 -28.74
C ALA A 144 21.33 -3.23 -28.09
N ALA A 145 21.58 -2.02 -28.63
CA ALA A 145 20.97 -0.79 -28.15
C ALA A 145 19.46 -0.77 -28.39
N LEU A 146 19.01 -1.21 -29.57
CA LEU A 146 17.59 -1.32 -29.90
C LEU A 146 16.88 -2.34 -28.99
N GLU A 147 17.47 -3.53 -28.81
CA GLU A 147 16.93 -4.57 -27.92
C GLU A 147 16.81 -4.06 -26.47
N ALA A 148 17.85 -3.40 -25.95
CA ALA A 148 17.84 -2.84 -24.60
C ALA A 148 16.79 -1.73 -24.45
N ALA A 149 16.65 -0.85 -25.44
CA ALA A 149 15.65 0.22 -25.43
C ALA A 149 14.21 -0.32 -25.48
N GLU A 150 13.95 -1.34 -26.30
CA GLU A 150 12.64 -2.00 -26.39
C GLU A 150 12.26 -2.66 -25.05
N LEU A 151 13.18 -3.43 -24.46
CA LEU A 151 12.96 -4.06 -23.16
C LEU A 151 12.76 -3.03 -22.04
N ALA A 152 13.51 -1.92 -22.05
CA ALA A 152 13.30 -0.82 -21.11
C ALA A 152 11.92 -0.16 -21.28
N GLY A 153 11.39 -0.08 -22.50
CA GLY A 153 10.01 0.35 -22.77
C GLY A 153 8.98 -0.61 -22.20
N LYS A 154 9.14 -1.92 -22.45
CA LYS A 154 8.26 -2.97 -21.93
C LYS A 154 8.23 -3.00 -20.40
N ILE A 155 9.39 -2.94 -19.75
CA ILE A 155 9.48 -2.90 -18.28
C ILE A 155 8.74 -1.69 -17.71
N ARG A 156 8.87 -0.51 -18.32
CA ARG A 156 8.15 0.69 -17.84
C ARG A 156 6.64 0.49 -17.91
N LYS A 157 6.13 -0.07 -19.02
CA LYS A 157 4.71 -0.39 -19.19
C LYS A 157 4.24 -1.45 -18.19
N ASP A 158 4.99 -2.54 -18.05
CA ASP A 158 4.65 -3.62 -17.13
C ASP A 158 4.69 -3.16 -15.67
N ALA A 159 5.65 -2.32 -15.29
CA ALA A 159 5.73 -1.72 -13.96
C ALA A 159 4.54 -0.81 -13.67
N ALA A 160 4.12 0.02 -14.63
CA ALA A 160 2.92 0.84 -14.49
C ALA A 160 1.65 -0.02 -14.35
N GLU A 161 1.57 -1.13 -15.08
CA GLU A 161 0.45 -2.07 -14.97
C GLU A 161 0.41 -2.77 -13.60
N VAL A 162 1.56 -3.21 -13.08
CA VAL A 162 1.66 -3.78 -11.72
C VAL A 162 1.22 -2.76 -10.67
N ALA A 163 1.68 -1.52 -10.78
CA ALA A 163 1.31 -0.44 -9.87
C ALA A 163 -0.20 -0.16 -9.90
N GLY A 164 -0.80 -0.01 -11.07
CA GLY A 164 -2.25 0.24 -11.19
C GLY A 164 -3.11 -0.94 -10.75
N ARG A 165 -2.62 -2.19 -10.86
CA ARG A 165 -3.31 -3.37 -10.30
C ARG A 165 -3.27 -3.38 -8.77
N ARG A 166 -2.14 -2.97 -8.20
CA ARG A 166 -1.99 -2.83 -6.74
C ARG A 166 -2.95 -1.77 -6.18
N GLU A 167 -2.98 -0.58 -6.77
CA GLU A 167 -3.87 0.52 -6.37
C GLU A 167 -5.34 0.07 -6.39
N LYS A 168 -5.79 -0.58 -7.47
CA LYS A 168 -7.16 -1.14 -7.54
C LYS A 168 -7.46 -2.18 -6.47
N ALA A 169 -6.47 -2.97 -6.07
CA ALA A 169 -6.65 -3.94 -5.00
C ALA A 169 -6.78 -3.24 -3.64
N GLU A 170 -5.93 -2.23 -3.39
CA GLU A 170 -5.99 -1.36 -2.21
C GLU A 170 -7.36 -0.66 -2.10
N ASP A 171 -7.87 -0.07 -3.19
CA ASP A 171 -9.19 0.58 -3.22
C ASP A 171 -10.34 -0.39 -2.83
N VAL A 172 -10.30 -1.62 -3.36
CA VAL A 172 -11.32 -2.63 -3.05
C VAL A 172 -11.22 -3.08 -1.59
N ILE A 173 -10.00 -3.20 -1.04
CA ILE A 173 -9.79 -3.50 0.37
C ILE A 173 -10.36 -2.38 1.25
N ASP A 174 -10.11 -1.12 0.91
CA ASP A 174 -10.66 0.03 1.63
C ASP A 174 -12.20 0.02 1.62
N ASP A 175 -12.81 -0.34 0.48
CA ASP A 175 -14.27 -0.48 0.39
C ASP A 175 -14.80 -1.64 1.24
N ILE A 176 -14.07 -2.77 1.29
CA ILE A 176 -14.38 -3.89 2.19
C ILE A 176 -14.33 -3.41 3.64
N GLU A 177 -13.27 -2.69 4.03
CA GLU A 177 -13.11 -2.18 5.39
C GLU A 177 -14.25 -1.24 5.79
N LYS A 178 -14.63 -0.31 4.92
CA LYS A 178 -15.76 0.61 5.16
C LYS A 178 -17.06 -0.16 5.36
N LYS A 179 -17.35 -1.14 4.50
CA LYS A 179 -18.58 -1.96 4.61
C LYS A 179 -18.59 -2.84 5.85
N LEU A 180 -17.43 -3.38 6.27
CA LEU A 180 -17.32 -4.10 7.54
C LEU A 180 -17.60 -3.18 8.74
N GLN A 181 -17.14 -1.92 8.69
CA GLN A 181 -17.51 -0.94 9.71
C GLN A 181 -19.01 -0.67 9.70
N ASP A 182 -19.64 -0.55 8.54
CA ASP A 182 -21.08 -0.28 8.41
C ASP A 182 -21.97 -1.43 8.94
N LEU A 183 -21.43 -2.65 9.02
CA LEU A 183 -22.09 -3.76 9.70
C LEU A 183 -22.12 -3.61 11.23
N VAL A 184 -21.23 -2.81 11.83
CA VAL A 184 -21.23 -2.59 13.27
C VAL A 184 -22.35 -1.58 13.62
N PRO A 185 -23.37 -2.00 14.39
CA PRO A 185 -24.48 -1.13 14.74
C PRO A 185 -24.02 -0.01 15.69
N PHE A 186 -24.80 1.08 15.71
CA PHE A 186 -24.64 2.09 16.74
C PHE A 186 -25.19 1.56 18.08
N GLY A 187 -24.49 1.86 19.16
CA GLY A 187 -24.97 1.65 20.52
C GLY A 187 -26.29 2.37 20.76
N THR A 188 -27.03 1.89 21.75
CA THR A 188 -28.26 2.52 22.24
C THR A 188 -27.97 3.86 22.90
N ASN A 189 -28.96 4.75 22.91
CA ASN A 189 -28.91 6.04 23.61
C ASN A 189 -27.76 6.97 23.21
N ARG A 190 -27.35 6.92 21.93
CA ARG A 190 -26.47 7.94 21.34
C ARG A 190 -27.22 9.26 21.24
N ARG A 191 -26.64 10.32 21.78
CA ARG A 191 -27.20 11.68 21.76
C ARG A 191 -26.83 12.40 20.46
N SER A 192 -27.59 13.45 20.12
CA SER A 192 -27.34 14.29 18.94
C SER A 192 -26.02 15.07 19.01
N ASP A 193 -25.55 15.36 20.23
CA ASP A 193 -24.25 15.98 20.53
C ASP A 193 -23.05 15.02 20.33
N GLY A 194 -23.31 13.76 19.94
CA GLY A 194 -22.29 12.73 19.76
C GLY A 194 -21.88 12.00 21.05
N GLY A 195 -22.41 12.43 22.21
CA GLY A 195 -22.24 11.78 23.50
C GLY A 195 -23.19 10.59 23.70
N TRP A 196 -23.10 9.99 24.89
CA TRP A 196 -23.85 8.80 25.27
C TRP A 196 -24.63 9.07 26.54
N ALA A 197 -25.94 8.77 26.54
CA ALA A 197 -26.69 8.84 27.78
C ALA A 197 -26.30 7.68 28.72
N PRO A 198 -26.28 7.91 30.06
CA PRO A 198 -26.07 6.84 31.02
C PRO A 198 -27.08 5.71 30.84
N GLU A 199 -26.60 4.47 30.99
CA GLU A 199 -27.44 3.27 30.96
C GLU A 199 -27.29 2.51 32.27
N LEU A 200 -28.40 2.03 32.81
CA LEU A 200 -28.39 1.17 33.99
C LEU A 200 -28.17 -0.29 33.56
N PRO A 201 -27.47 -1.10 34.38
CA PRO A 201 -27.37 -2.52 34.13
C PRO A 201 -28.74 -3.18 34.23
N SER A 202 -28.98 -4.17 33.38
CA SER A 202 -30.26 -4.88 33.31
C SER A 202 -30.04 -6.33 32.87
N GLY A 203 -31.08 -7.17 32.98
CA GLY A 203 -31.03 -8.56 32.53
C GLY A 203 -30.26 -9.49 33.47
N SER A 204 -30.21 -10.78 33.14
CA SER A 204 -29.61 -11.82 33.98
C SER A 204 -28.09 -11.73 34.10
N ASP A 205 -27.43 -11.04 33.18
CA ASP A 205 -25.99 -10.78 33.16
C ASP A 205 -25.61 -9.46 33.86
N ASN A 206 -26.60 -8.67 34.30
CA ASN A 206 -26.46 -7.40 35.01
C ASN A 206 -25.48 -6.41 34.32
N ILE A 207 -25.57 -6.31 33.00
CA ILE A 207 -24.80 -5.36 32.18
C ILE A 207 -25.71 -4.38 31.45
N THR A 208 -25.14 -3.24 31.07
CA THR A 208 -25.86 -2.24 30.27
C THR A 208 -26.17 -2.77 28.87
N PRO A 209 -27.24 -2.28 28.21
CA PRO A 209 -27.52 -2.58 26.80
C PRO A 209 -26.31 -2.36 25.87
N ARG A 210 -25.54 -1.27 26.03
CA ARG A 210 -24.34 -1.04 25.23
C ARG A 210 -23.21 -2.04 25.50
N THR A 211 -22.97 -2.41 26.75
CA THR A 211 -21.98 -3.46 27.06
C THR A 211 -22.38 -4.80 26.44
N ARG A 212 -23.67 -5.15 26.47
CA ARG A 212 -24.18 -6.37 25.84
C ARG A 212 -23.99 -6.34 24.33
N LEU A 213 -24.33 -5.23 23.68
CA LEU A 213 -24.11 -5.05 22.24
C LEU A 213 -22.62 -5.21 21.88
N MET A 214 -21.73 -4.54 22.62
CA MET A 214 -20.28 -4.64 22.42
C MET A 214 -19.80 -6.10 22.53
N LYS A 215 -20.22 -6.81 23.60
CA LYS A 215 -19.90 -8.23 23.81
C LYS A 215 -20.41 -9.12 22.67
N GLU A 216 -21.65 -8.93 22.23
CA GLU A 216 -22.24 -9.68 21.12
C GLU A 216 -21.51 -9.45 19.80
N GLN A 217 -21.14 -8.19 19.50
CA GLN A 217 -20.40 -7.88 18.28
C GLN A 217 -19.00 -8.47 18.30
N ILE A 218 -18.31 -8.48 19.44
CA ILE A 218 -17.02 -9.17 19.56
C ILE A 218 -17.21 -10.68 19.38
N GLY A 219 -18.22 -11.29 20.00
CA GLY A 219 -18.51 -12.72 19.84
C GLY A 219 -18.90 -13.13 18.41
N LYS A 220 -19.48 -12.22 17.62
CA LYS A 220 -19.76 -12.43 16.19
C LYS A 220 -18.51 -12.33 15.31
N ASN A 221 -17.56 -11.48 15.67
CA ASN A 221 -16.36 -11.19 14.86
C ASN A 221 -15.15 -12.05 15.24
N PHE A 222 -15.14 -12.62 16.45
CA PHE A 222 -13.98 -13.33 16.98
C PHE A 222 -14.40 -14.63 17.66
N ALA A 223 -13.66 -15.71 17.39
CA ALA A 223 -13.74 -16.92 18.20
C ALA A 223 -13.04 -16.65 19.53
N LEU A 224 -13.79 -16.70 20.63
CA LEU A 224 -13.29 -16.40 21.98
C LEU A 224 -12.97 -17.73 22.70
N PRO A 225 -11.68 -18.08 22.89
CA PRO A 225 -11.29 -19.37 23.45
C PRO A 225 -11.44 -19.45 24.97
N PHE A 226 -11.65 -18.32 25.66
CA PHE A 226 -11.83 -18.25 27.10
C PHE A 226 -13.08 -17.46 27.47
N THR A 227 -13.39 -17.47 28.76
CA THR A 227 -14.54 -16.79 29.34
C THR A 227 -14.44 -15.27 29.17
N VAL A 228 -15.60 -14.63 29.11
CA VAL A 228 -15.72 -13.16 29.12
C VAL A 228 -16.36 -12.76 30.45
N GLY A 229 -15.61 -12.04 31.28
CA GLY A 229 -16.08 -11.56 32.57
C GLY A 229 -16.59 -10.13 32.47
N CYS A 230 -17.89 -9.88 32.68
CA CYS A 230 -18.45 -8.53 32.58
C CYS A 230 -18.87 -7.97 33.94
N PHE A 231 -20.07 -8.29 34.42
CA PHE A 231 -20.48 -7.81 35.74
C PHE A 231 -19.77 -8.59 36.86
N ARG A 232 -19.27 -7.86 37.86
CA ARG A 232 -18.90 -8.39 39.18
C ARG A 232 -19.22 -7.35 40.23
N GLY A 233 -19.73 -7.78 41.38
CA GLY A 233 -20.03 -6.89 42.51
C GLY A 233 -18.77 -6.21 43.02
N GLY A 234 -18.91 -4.97 43.50
CA GLY A 234 -17.80 -4.15 44.00
C GLY A 234 -18.23 -2.70 44.19
N SER A 235 -17.33 -1.87 44.73
CA SER A 235 -17.59 -0.46 45.02
C SER A 235 -16.91 0.52 44.05
N SER A 236 -16.10 0.04 43.11
CA SER A 236 -15.31 0.89 42.22
C SER A 236 -15.18 0.31 40.80
N GLY A 237 -14.88 1.20 39.85
CA GLY A 237 -14.67 0.85 38.44
C GLY A 237 -15.97 0.58 37.66
N GLU A 238 -15.81 0.12 36.43
CA GLU A 238 -16.91 -0.02 35.48
C GLU A 238 -17.61 -1.40 35.52
N HIS A 239 -16.96 -2.42 36.10
CA HIS A 239 -17.56 -3.74 36.22
C HIS A 239 -18.79 -3.78 37.15
N PRO A 240 -18.78 -3.17 38.35
CA PRO A 240 -19.98 -3.13 39.20
C PRO A 240 -21.12 -2.30 38.62
N LEU A 241 -20.83 -1.45 37.63
CA LEU A 241 -21.82 -0.67 36.90
C LEU A 241 -22.36 -1.41 35.66
N GLY A 242 -21.86 -2.63 35.39
CA GLY A 242 -22.22 -3.39 34.18
C GLY A 242 -21.70 -2.73 32.89
N ARG A 243 -20.69 -1.87 32.99
CA ARG A 243 -20.11 -1.07 31.89
C ARG A 243 -18.75 -1.56 31.42
N ALA A 244 -18.31 -2.74 31.82
CA ALA A 244 -17.06 -3.31 31.34
C ALA A 244 -17.15 -4.83 31.09
N CYS A 245 -16.27 -5.31 30.22
CA CYS A 245 -15.97 -6.72 30.04
C CYS A 245 -14.47 -6.96 29.87
N ASP A 246 -14.00 -8.04 30.47
CA ASP A 246 -12.67 -8.63 30.34
C ASP A 246 -12.75 -9.82 29.39
N PHE A 247 -12.10 -9.70 28.23
CA PHE A 247 -12.00 -10.76 27.23
C PHE A 247 -10.70 -11.53 27.46
N MET A 248 -10.81 -12.66 28.15
CA MET A 248 -9.65 -13.45 28.57
C MET A 248 -8.92 -14.07 27.38
N MET A 249 -7.58 -13.98 27.37
CA MET A 249 -6.67 -14.55 26.36
C MET A 249 -5.83 -15.71 26.93
N SER A 250 -6.00 -16.00 28.22
CA SER A 250 -5.44 -17.14 28.94
C SER A 250 -6.34 -17.50 30.12
N THR A 251 -6.02 -18.59 30.81
CA THR A 251 -6.48 -18.80 32.19
C THR A 251 -5.86 -17.70 33.06
N GLY A 252 -6.69 -16.85 33.66
CA GLY A 252 -6.26 -15.63 34.37
C GLY A 252 -5.05 -15.82 35.28
N GLY A 253 -4.22 -14.79 35.37
CA GLY A 253 -2.94 -14.79 36.09
C GLY A 253 -1.78 -15.39 35.30
N SER A 254 -2.01 -15.88 34.08
CA SER A 254 -0.97 -16.48 33.22
C SER A 254 -0.81 -15.71 31.92
N MET A 255 0.40 -15.71 31.35
CA MET A 255 0.62 -15.10 30.04
C MET A 255 -0.13 -15.87 28.94
N PRO A 256 -0.74 -15.17 27.96
CA PRO A 256 -1.35 -15.81 26.81
C PRO A 256 -0.30 -16.45 25.90
N SER A 257 -0.71 -17.47 25.16
CA SER A 257 0.08 -17.96 24.01
C SER A 257 0.25 -16.85 22.97
N ALA A 258 1.23 -16.97 22.08
CA ALA A 258 1.42 -16.00 21.01
C ALA A 258 0.15 -15.84 20.13
N ALA A 259 -0.55 -16.93 19.86
CA ALA A 259 -1.79 -16.91 19.08
C ALA A 259 -2.92 -16.15 19.81
N ASN A 260 -3.06 -16.36 21.12
CA ASN A 260 -4.07 -15.64 21.92
C ASN A 260 -3.69 -14.18 22.15
N ALA A 261 -2.40 -13.87 22.30
CA ALA A 261 -1.92 -12.51 22.38
C ALA A 261 -2.25 -11.73 21.09
N ALA A 262 -2.08 -12.36 19.92
CA ALA A 262 -2.46 -11.78 18.64
C ALA A 262 -3.98 -11.64 18.48
N LEU A 263 -4.78 -12.57 19.04
CA LEU A 263 -6.23 -12.40 19.13
C LEU A 263 -6.59 -11.17 19.97
N GLY A 264 -5.94 -11.00 21.13
CA GLY A 264 -6.15 -9.84 22.00
C GLY A 264 -5.80 -8.52 21.32
N ASP A 265 -4.71 -8.48 20.55
CA ASP A 265 -4.35 -7.30 19.74
C ASP A 265 -5.49 -6.94 18.77
N ARG A 266 -6.03 -7.92 18.03
CA ARG A 266 -7.14 -7.69 17.10
C ARG A 266 -8.42 -7.22 17.78
N ILE A 267 -8.77 -7.80 18.95
CA ILE A 267 -9.96 -7.39 19.71
C ILE A 267 -9.80 -5.95 20.20
N ALA A 268 -8.64 -5.61 20.76
CA ALA A 268 -8.35 -4.26 21.25
C ALA A 268 -8.42 -3.21 20.13
N GLU A 269 -7.78 -3.50 18.99
CA GLU A 269 -7.82 -2.63 17.81
C GLU A 269 -9.24 -2.46 17.25
N TRP A 270 -10.00 -3.55 17.16
CA TRP A 270 -11.39 -3.50 16.69
C TRP A 270 -12.27 -2.66 17.63
N ALA A 271 -12.10 -2.79 18.94
CA ALA A 271 -12.84 -2.01 19.92
C ALA A 271 -12.54 -0.51 19.82
N ILE A 272 -11.27 -0.14 19.61
CA ILE A 272 -10.87 1.25 19.36
C ILE A 272 -11.42 1.76 18.03
N LYS A 273 -11.30 0.98 16.94
CA LYS A 273 -11.82 1.34 15.60
C LYS A 273 -13.33 1.60 15.63
N ASN A 274 -14.08 0.86 16.46
CA ASN A 274 -15.53 0.98 16.59
C ASN A 274 -15.99 1.81 17.79
N LYS A 275 -15.07 2.50 18.48
CA LYS A 275 -15.34 3.26 19.71
C LYS A 275 -16.52 4.23 19.59
N SER A 276 -16.55 5.01 18.51
CA SER A 276 -17.58 6.01 18.27
C SER A 276 -18.95 5.41 17.93
N LYS A 277 -19.00 4.20 17.38
CA LYS A 277 -20.24 3.49 17.07
C LYS A 277 -20.81 2.83 18.32
N LEU A 278 -19.98 2.17 19.12
CA LEU A 278 -20.43 1.38 20.27
C LEU A 278 -20.48 2.16 21.59
N GLY A 279 -19.84 3.32 21.65
CA GLY A 279 -19.71 4.09 22.89
C GLY A 279 -18.72 3.51 23.87
N VAL A 280 -17.62 2.94 23.35
CA VAL A 280 -16.46 2.55 24.17
C VAL A 280 -15.88 3.80 24.82
N LYS A 281 -15.52 3.70 26.10
CA LYS A 281 -14.86 4.74 26.89
C LYS A 281 -13.34 4.63 26.76
N TYR A 282 -12.81 3.43 27.00
CA TYR A 282 -11.40 3.10 26.80
C TYR A 282 -11.20 1.58 26.65
N VAL A 283 -10.02 1.21 26.16
CA VAL A 283 -9.53 -0.18 26.11
C VAL A 283 -8.20 -0.25 26.88
N ILE A 284 -8.00 -1.31 27.67
CA ILE A 284 -6.73 -1.63 28.30
C ILE A 284 -6.23 -2.99 27.78
N TRP A 285 -4.98 -3.04 27.34
CA TRP A 285 -4.35 -4.26 26.86
C TRP A 285 -2.82 -4.20 26.93
N LYS A 286 -2.18 -5.24 27.46
CA LYS A 286 -0.71 -5.33 27.63
C LYS A 286 -0.15 -4.07 28.31
N GLN A 287 -0.68 -3.75 29.49
CA GLN A 287 -0.27 -2.63 30.35
C GLN A 287 -0.34 -1.24 29.67
N ARG A 288 -1.23 -1.09 28.69
CA ARG A 288 -1.44 0.17 27.99
C ARG A 288 -2.93 0.46 27.95
N ILE A 289 -3.29 1.73 28.02
CA ILE A 289 -4.65 2.23 27.92
C ILE A 289 -4.81 3.08 26.66
N ASN A 290 -5.98 3.02 26.02
CA ASN A 290 -6.31 3.83 24.86
C ASN A 290 -7.74 4.38 24.96
N HIS A 291 -7.87 5.71 24.95
CA HIS A 291 -9.15 6.44 25.00
C HIS A 291 -9.67 6.84 23.60
N GLY A 292 -9.03 6.36 22.54
CA GLY A 292 -9.27 6.72 21.14
C GLY A 292 -8.22 7.66 20.54
N SER A 293 -7.29 8.18 21.32
CA SER A 293 -6.23 9.11 20.88
C SER A 293 -4.83 8.46 20.81
N GLY A 294 -4.75 7.13 20.92
CA GLY A 294 -3.48 6.39 20.95
C GLY A 294 -3.26 5.66 22.27
N TRP A 295 -2.24 4.78 22.29
CA TRP A 295 -1.89 3.99 23.45
C TRP A 295 -0.97 4.77 24.41
N SER A 296 -1.24 4.69 25.70
CA SER A 296 -0.40 5.22 26.77
C SER A 296 -0.06 4.13 27.76
N THR A 297 1.20 4.07 28.18
CA THR A 297 1.67 3.09 29.17
C THR A 297 1.03 3.35 30.53
N MET A 298 0.66 2.28 31.22
CA MET A 298 0.19 2.31 32.60
C MET A 298 1.34 2.01 33.57
N SER A 299 1.22 2.49 34.81
CA SER A 299 2.10 2.03 35.89
C SER A 299 1.99 0.52 36.07
N ASP A 300 3.08 -0.11 36.51
CA ASP A 300 3.03 -1.50 36.97
C ASP A 300 2.18 -1.63 38.23
N ARG A 301 1.20 -2.53 38.18
CA ARG A 301 0.26 -2.83 39.25
C ARG A 301 0.55 -4.18 39.93
N GLY A 302 1.68 -4.81 39.61
CA GLY A 302 2.25 -5.91 40.39
C GLY A 302 1.82 -7.32 39.98
N SER A 303 1.00 -7.49 38.93
CA SER A 303 0.67 -8.82 38.41
C SER A 303 0.28 -8.81 36.93
N ILE A 304 0.29 -9.99 36.30
CA ILE A 304 -0.16 -10.19 34.91
C ILE A 304 -1.59 -9.68 34.71
N THR A 305 -2.49 -10.04 35.62
CA THR A 305 -3.91 -9.66 35.55
C THR A 305 -4.11 -8.18 35.79
N GLU A 306 -3.51 -7.60 36.83
CA GLU A 306 -3.62 -6.16 37.11
C GLU A 306 -3.02 -5.29 35.99
N ASN A 307 -2.00 -5.80 35.31
CA ASN A 307 -1.42 -5.17 34.12
C ASN A 307 -2.10 -5.56 32.80
N HIS A 308 -3.18 -6.33 32.83
CA HIS A 308 -3.99 -6.67 31.67
C HIS A 308 -3.18 -7.36 30.55
N TYR A 309 -2.25 -8.24 30.92
CA TYR A 309 -1.52 -9.06 29.96
C TYR A 309 -2.29 -10.33 29.57
N ASP A 310 -3.21 -10.78 30.42
CA ASP A 310 -4.03 -11.99 30.24
C ASP A 310 -5.43 -11.73 29.69
N HIS A 311 -5.88 -10.48 29.60
CA HIS A 311 -7.19 -10.12 29.05
C HIS A 311 -7.22 -8.73 28.43
N VAL A 312 -8.07 -8.56 27.40
CA VAL A 312 -8.43 -7.23 26.88
C VAL A 312 -9.59 -6.69 27.70
N HIS A 313 -9.39 -5.57 28.37
CA HIS A 313 -10.45 -4.91 29.13
C HIS A 313 -11.06 -3.78 28.31
N ILE A 314 -12.40 -3.78 28.18
CA ILE A 314 -13.15 -2.77 27.45
C ILE A 314 -14.17 -2.14 28.38
N SER A 315 -14.10 -0.83 28.55
CA SER A 315 -15.06 -0.04 29.32
C SER A 315 -15.96 0.80 28.40
N MET A 316 -17.21 0.99 28.79
CA MET A 316 -18.25 1.71 28.05
C MET A 316 -18.60 3.04 28.75
N ASN A 317 -19.04 4.04 27.99
CA ASN A 317 -19.52 5.33 28.55
C ASN A 317 -20.81 5.14 29.36
#